data_AF-A0A949TIC0-F1
#
_entry.id   AF-A0A949TIC0-F1
#
_cell.length_a   1.000
_cell.length_b   1.000
_cell.length_c   1.000
_cell.angle_alpha   90.00
_cell.angle_beta   90.00
_cell.angle_gamma   90.00
#
_symmetry.space_group_name_H-M   'P 1'
#
loop_
_entity.id
_entity.type
_entity.pdbx_description
1 polymer ?
#
loop_
_entity_poly.entity_id
_entity_poly.type
_entity_poly.pdbx_seq_one_letter_code
_entity_poly.pdbx_strand_id
1 'polypeptide(L)'
;MKEEFILEKEIVRVIFHLNNGYTQVIWQRSENTAWAGRGWIFDIPTDVIPFDLRIIGSYFVLSIKKLDVDSLEDIKYIRSACVDIFDIERFK
;
A
#
# COMPACT_ATOMS: atom_id res chain seq x y z
N MET A 1 20.24 11.48 -3.93
CA MET A 1 19.68 10.40 -3.08
C MET A 1 18.94 9.47 -4.02
N LYS A 2 19.32 8.20 -4.12
CA LYS A 2 18.56 7.21 -4.90
C LYS A 2 17.47 6.66 -3.98
N GLU A 3 16.22 6.97 -4.24
CA GLU A 3 15.11 6.30 -3.56
C GLU A 3 15.09 4.84 -4.04
N GLU A 4 15.40 3.89 -3.17
CA GLU A 4 15.22 2.47 -3.48
C GLU A 4 13.75 2.11 -3.20
N PHE A 5 13.03 1.65 -4.21
CA PHE A 5 11.67 1.17 -4.04
C PHE A 5 11.68 -0.35 -3.84
N ILE A 6 10.96 -0.83 -2.83
CA ILE A 6 10.71 -2.27 -2.62
C ILE A 6 9.60 -2.74 -3.57
N LEU A 7 8.68 -1.82 -3.90
CA LEU A 7 7.63 -2.00 -4.89
C LEU A 7 7.63 -0.76 -5.78
N GLU A 8 8.03 -0.90 -7.05
CA GLU A 8 8.24 0.27 -7.91
C GLU A 8 6.94 0.90 -8.44
N LYS A 9 5.90 0.11 -8.77
CA LYS A 9 4.55 0.56 -9.18
C LYS A 9 3.69 -0.66 -9.52
N GLU A 10 2.84 -1.13 -8.61
CA GLU A 10 1.90 -2.22 -8.89
C GLU A 10 0.45 -1.76 -8.78
N ILE A 11 -0.41 -2.29 -9.66
CA ILE A 11 -1.84 -1.97 -9.62
C ILE A 11 -2.49 -2.82 -8.54
N VAL A 12 -3.20 -2.17 -7.64
CA VAL A 12 -3.85 -2.80 -6.50
C VAL A 12 -5.33 -2.45 -6.50
N ARG A 13 -6.13 -3.34 -5.91
CA ARG A 13 -7.57 -3.19 -5.78
C ARG A 13 -7.99 -3.23 -4.33
N VAL A 14 -8.86 -2.31 -3.91
CA VAL A 14 -9.47 -2.35 -2.58
C VAL A 14 -10.41 -3.55 -2.47
N ILE A 15 -10.19 -4.40 -1.46
CA ILE A 15 -11.08 -5.52 -1.16
C ILE A 15 -12.06 -5.15 -0.03
N PHE A 16 -11.58 -4.62 1.10
CA PHE A 16 -12.44 -4.17 2.21
C PHE A 16 -11.68 -3.34 3.26
N HIS A 17 -12.42 -2.69 4.16
CA HIS A 17 -11.88 -1.92 5.28
C HIS A 17 -11.91 -2.72 6.59
N LEU A 18 -10.84 -2.57 7.38
CA LEU A 18 -10.67 -3.17 8.70
C LEU A 18 -11.03 -2.15 9.79
N ASN A 19 -11.57 -2.64 10.91
CA ASN A 19 -12.03 -1.82 12.04
C ASN A 19 -10.91 -1.00 12.74
N ASN A 20 -9.64 -1.30 12.46
CA ASN A 20 -8.46 -0.65 13.04
C ASN A 20 -7.92 0.51 12.19
N GLY A 21 -8.66 0.96 11.17
CA GLY A 21 -8.23 2.05 10.29
C GLY A 21 -7.32 1.58 9.15
N TYR A 22 -7.31 0.30 8.82
CA TYR A 22 -6.57 -0.25 7.68
C TYR A 22 -7.51 -0.68 6.56
N THR A 23 -7.00 -0.72 5.34
CA THR A 23 -7.70 -1.15 4.14
C THR A 23 -6.91 -2.27 3.51
N GLN A 24 -7.58 -3.40 3.30
CA GLN A 24 -6.98 -4.54 2.64
C GLN A 24 -7.07 -4.38 1.13
N VAL A 25 -5.95 -4.58 0.45
CA VAL A 25 -5.88 -4.52 -1.01
C VAL A 25 -5.17 -5.76 -1.58
N ILE A 26 -5.35 -5.99 -2.89
CA ILE A 26 -4.73 -7.10 -3.62
C ILE A 26 -4.11 -6.63 -4.93
N TRP A 27 -3.01 -7.25 -5.35
CA TRP A 27 -2.43 -7.01 -6.67
C TRP A 27 -3.33 -7.52 -7.80
N GLN A 28 -3.58 -6.67 -8.79
CA GLN A 28 -4.39 -7.02 -9.96
C GLN A 28 -3.71 -8.08 -10.83
N ARG A 29 -2.38 -8.05 -10.99
CA ARG A 29 -1.63 -9.11 -11.69
C ARG A 29 -1.84 -10.49 -11.08
N SER A 30 -2.16 -10.53 -9.79
CA SER A 30 -2.48 -11.77 -9.09
C SER A 30 -3.94 -12.20 -9.19
N GLU A 31 -4.86 -11.44 -9.81
CA GLU A 31 -6.25 -11.88 -9.95
C GLU A 31 -6.38 -13.13 -10.86
N ASN A 32 -5.49 -13.31 -11.84
CA ASN A 32 -5.41 -14.56 -12.63
C ASN A 32 -4.86 -15.77 -11.84
N THR A 33 -4.25 -15.53 -10.67
CA THR A 33 -3.76 -16.54 -9.73
C THR A 33 -4.52 -16.53 -8.39
N ALA A 34 -5.49 -15.64 -8.22
CA ALA A 34 -6.22 -15.44 -6.97
C ALA A 34 -7.21 -16.59 -6.70
N TRP A 35 -7.59 -17.35 -7.73
CA TRP A 35 -8.35 -18.59 -7.57
C TRP A 35 -7.48 -19.74 -7.02
N ALA A 36 -6.16 -19.53 -6.91
CA ALA A 36 -5.18 -20.48 -6.37
C ALA A 36 -4.47 -19.97 -5.09
N GLY A 37 -5.10 -19.02 -4.35
CA GLY A 37 -4.76 -18.74 -2.95
C GLY A 37 -3.41 -18.04 -2.70
N ARG A 38 -2.79 -17.42 -3.71
CA ARG A 38 -1.52 -16.66 -3.55
C ARG A 38 -1.54 -15.30 -4.26
N GLY A 39 -2.65 -14.58 -4.16
CA GLY A 39 -2.58 -13.13 -4.33
C GLY A 39 -1.85 -12.54 -3.13
N TRP A 40 -0.86 -11.67 -3.36
CA TRP A 40 -0.24 -10.93 -2.26
C TRP A 40 -1.28 -9.93 -1.76
N ILE A 41 -1.93 -10.29 -0.64
CA ILE A 41 -2.87 -9.45 0.09
C ILE A 41 -2.07 -8.70 1.14
N PHE A 42 -2.36 -7.42 1.30
CA PHE A 42 -1.69 -6.57 2.29
C PHE A 42 -2.62 -5.48 2.78
N ASP A 43 -2.33 -5.02 3.99
CA ASP A 43 -3.10 -4.01 4.67
C ASP A 43 -2.36 -2.68 4.58
N ILE A 44 -3.03 -1.64 4.08
CA ILE A 44 -2.52 -0.28 4.00
C ILE A 44 -3.30 0.58 4.99
N PRO A 45 -2.66 1.51 5.74
CA PRO A 45 -3.39 2.50 6.50
C PRO A 45 -4.42 3.24 5.62
N THR A 46 -5.67 3.29 6.08
CA THR A 46 -6.78 3.81 5.27
C THR A 46 -6.63 5.31 5.01
N ASP A 47 -6.04 6.02 5.95
CA ASP A 47 -5.78 7.46 5.89
C ASP A 47 -4.81 7.85 4.78
N VAL A 48 -3.85 6.98 4.45
CA VAL A 48 -2.91 7.13 3.32
C VAL A 48 -3.63 7.07 1.97
N ILE A 49 -4.73 6.33 1.86
CA ILE A 49 -5.49 6.19 0.61
C ILE A 49 -6.35 7.45 0.41
N PRO A 50 -6.31 8.12 -0.75
CA PRO A 50 -7.24 9.22 -1.07
C PRO A 50 -8.70 8.80 -0.95
N PHE A 51 -9.57 9.68 -0.42
CA PHE A 51 -10.96 9.34 -0.08
C PHE A 51 -11.75 8.74 -1.24
N ASP A 52 -11.57 9.26 -2.45
CA ASP A 52 -12.19 8.77 -3.69
C ASP A 52 -11.74 7.35 -4.08
N LEU A 53 -10.54 6.95 -3.67
CA LEU A 53 -9.95 5.65 -3.98
C LEU A 53 -10.23 4.60 -2.89
N ARG A 54 -10.84 4.97 -1.77
CA ARG A 54 -11.18 4.03 -0.68
C ARG A 54 -12.37 3.14 -1.02
N ILE A 55 -13.16 3.45 -2.04
CA ILE A 55 -14.35 2.67 -2.39
C ILE A 55 -13.95 1.21 -2.66
N ILE A 56 -14.68 0.25 -2.08
CA ILE A 56 -14.46 -1.17 -2.33
C ILE A 56 -14.53 -1.44 -3.83
N GLY A 57 -13.51 -2.11 -4.37
CA GLY A 57 -13.36 -2.38 -5.79
C GLY A 57 -12.62 -1.30 -6.57
N SER A 58 -12.28 -0.16 -5.97
CA SER A 58 -11.43 0.85 -6.61
C SER A 58 -10.02 0.34 -6.87
N TYR A 59 -9.42 0.84 -7.95
CA TYR A 59 -8.07 0.52 -8.37
C TYR A 59 -7.17 1.75 -8.24
N PHE A 60 -5.94 1.52 -7.82
CA PHE A 60 -4.89 2.52 -7.81
C PHE A 60 -3.53 1.87 -7.98
N VAL A 61 -2.52 2.67 -8.31
CA VAL A 61 -1.14 2.22 -8.40
C VAL A 61 -0.48 2.50 -7.05
N LEU A 62 0.20 1.49 -6.51
CA LEU A 62 0.91 1.57 -5.25
C LEU A 62 2.41 1.36 -5.48
N SER A 63 3.20 2.21 -4.84
CA SER A 63 4.64 2.03 -4.68
C SER A 63 5.02 2.07 -3.20
N ILE A 64 6.05 1.30 -2.84
CA ILE A 64 6.54 1.19 -1.46
C ILE A 64 8.01 1.57 -1.48
N LYS A 65 8.35 2.68 -0.83
CA LYS A 65 9.72 3.16 -0.66
C LYS A 65 10.42 2.37 0.44
N LYS A 66 11.67 1.99 0.20
CA LYS A 66 12.55 1.45 1.24
C LYS A 66 12.95 2.60 2.14
N LEU A 67 12.66 2.47 3.44
CA LEU A 67 13.24 3.37 4.42
C LEU A 67 14.72 3.03 4.55
N ASP A 68 15.59 4.03 4.37
CA ASP A 68 17.01 3.93 4.66
C ASP A 68 17.19 4.07 6.18
N VAL A 69 17.06 2.94 6.90
CA VAL A 69 17.00 2.93 8.35
C VAL A 69 18.37 2.64 8.95
N ASP A 70 19.23 3.65 8.97
CA ASP A 70 20.43 3.67 9.85
C ASP A 70 20.23 4.57 11.09
N SER A 71 19.09 5.25 11.25
CA SER A 71 18.92 6.33 12.25
C SER A 71 17.63 6.35 13.09
N LEU A 72 16.85 5.25 13.16
CA LEU A 72 15.53 5.27 13.80
C LEU A 72 15.52 4.71 15.22
N GLU A 73 15.95 5.51 16.20
CA GLU A 73 15.70 5.24 17.63
C GLU A 73 14.31 5.72 18.11
N ASP A 74 13.55 6.47 17.29
CA ASP A 74 12.32 7.13 17.75
C ASP A 74 11.04 6.52 17.15
N ILE A 75 10.28 5.81 17.99
CA ILE A 75 9.01 5.11 17.62
C ILE A 75 7.99 6.08 17.01
N LYS A 76 8.00 7.36 17.40
CA LYS A 76 7.12 8.37 16.80
C LYS A 76 7.48 8.65 15.35
N TYR A 77 8.77 8.68 15.02
CA TYR A 77 9.25 8.87 13.66
C TYR A 77 8.93 7.65 12.79
N ILE A 78 9.06 6.43 13.33
CA ILE A 78 8.67 5.20 12.63
C ILE A 78 7.18 5.26 12.23
N ARG A 79 6.30 5.72 13.14
CA ARG A 79 4.86 5.83 12.86
C ARG A 79 4.52 6.92 11.85
N SER A 80 5.19 8.08 11.87
CA SER A 80 4.98 9.12 10.86
C SER A 80 5.57 8.73 9.50
N ALA A 81 6.76 8.11 9.51
CA ALA A 81 7.43 7.64 8.30
C ALA A 81 6.62 6.55 7.59
N CYS A 82 5.84 5.72 8.31
CA CYS A 82 4.94 4.75 7.70
C CYS A 82 3.96 5.35 6.69
N VAL A 83 3.57 6.62 6.84
CA VAL A 83 2.74 7.34 5.86
C VAL A 83 3.56 7.66 4.60
N ASP A 84 4.81 8.08 4.76
CA ASP A 84 5.71 8.46 3.67
C ASP A 84 6.32 7.26 2.90
N ILE A 85 6.10 6.03 3.38
CA ILE A 85 6.51 4.78 2.72
C ILE A 85 5.65 4.49 1.48
N PHE A 86 4.36 4.84 1.55
CA PHE A 86 3.40 4.49 0.53
C PHE A 86 3.19 5.66 -0.42
N ASP A 87 3.43 5.41 -1.70
CA ASP A 87 3.10 6.35 -2.77
C ASP A 87 1.93 5.79 -3.57
N ILE A 88 0.86 6.59 -3.68
CA ILE A 88 -0.41 6.18 -4.30
C ILE A 88 -0.70 7.08 -5.49
N GLU A 89 -0.76 6.47 -6.67
CA GLU A 89 -1.12 7.15 -7.91
C GLU A 89 -2.50 6.66 -8.40
N ARG A 90 -3.28 7.56 -9.00
CA ARG A 90 -4.55 7.18 -9.61
C ARG A 90 -4.30 6.24 -10.80
N PHE A 91 -5.00 5.11 -10.82
CA PHE A 91 -5.05 4.24 -11.99
C PHE A 91 -5.91 4.91 -13.07
N LYS A 92 -5.38 5.04 -14.29
CA LYS A 92 -6.06 5.68 -15.44
C LYS A 92 -6.92 4.70 -16.21
#